data_AF-A0A0J7K5Q9-F1
#
_entry.id   AF-A0A0J7K5Q9-F1
#
_cell.length_a   1.000
_cell.length_b   1.000
_cell.length_c   1.000
_cell.angle_alpha   90.00
_cell.angle_beta   90.00
_cell.angle_gamma   90.00
#
_symmetry.space_group_name_H-M   'P 1'
#
loop_
_entity.id
_entity.type
_entity.pdbx_description
1 polymer ?
#
loop_
_entity_poly.entity_id
_entity_poly.type
_entity_poly.pdbx_seq_one_letter_code
_entity_poly.pdbx_strand_id
1 'polypeptide(L)'
;MLKRIPTDGAFLVRPSERESNCYAISFRAEKKIKHCKIKLEGRLYTTGTVQFESLVELINYYERHPLYKKIKLSHPVNEDIIRRMGLDNDDGSVYGIPGYMDPTSFTSKVTVKAIYDYKAKREDELTLVKHAIITNVNVQRGGWWRGDYGGKKQHWFPANYVEEIDEQENQGDSADSMMLGSLQKGSLDIMGAVVELTVGERLGLEWILRIQNPSMCSVFEVATPSKDTALEWMSSIKETAQNASVRESQHKEMERAWRIAKEMSNLIVYCRSVAFNIERIRTKGFTFNEMSSFPETKAEKLMCQQENKLFIKYHQIQFSRVYPKGQRIDSSNYNPVPMWNAGCQMVALNYQTGDKSMQLNQAKFKENGNCGYLLKPEFMFRQDFNPYDKNTLYGVESLKISLKVIGARHLMRAGRGTASPSVEVEIIGADFDSGTKLTTKTIPDNGFNPMWNETCEFEIFNPYFALIRFLVQDEDMFGDSNFIGQATYP
;
A
#
# COMPACT_ATOMS: atom_id res chain seq x y z
N MET A 1 6.65 26.83 -12.77
CA MET A 1 5.28 26.50 -13.23
C MET A 1 4.72 25.23 -12.58
N LEU A 2 5.04 24.01 -13.04
CA LEU A 2 4.39 22.76 -12.56
C LEU A 2 4.53 22.43 -11.07
N LYS A 3 5.60 22.89 -10.40
CA LYS A 3 5.75 22.70 -8.95
C LYS A 3 4.60 23.34 -8.15
N ARG A 4 4.04 24.44 -8.69
CA ARG A 4 2.98 25.23 -8.05
C ARG A 4 1.59 24.58 -8.19
N ILE A 5 1.42 23.61 -9.09
CA ILE A 5 0.12 22.92 -9.31
C ILE A 5 0.16 21.56 -8.63
N PRO A 6 -0.67 21.29 -7.61
CA PRO A 6 -0.61 20.05 -6.82
C PRO A 6 -1.27 18.83 -7.50
N THR A 7 -1.76 18.97 -8.73
CA THR A 7 -2.55 17.95 -9.42
C THR A 7 -1.68 17.06 -10.32
N ASP A 8 -1.80 15.74 -10.15
CA ASP A 8 -1.18 14.76 -11.06
C ASP A 8 -1.84 14.82 -12.45
N GLY A 9 -1.03 14.66 -13.50
CA GLY A 9 -1.45 14.84 -14.89
C GLY A 9 -1.44 16.30 -15.38
N ALA A 10 -1.08 17.25 -14.51
CA ALA A 10 -0.75 18.61 -14.95
C ALA A 10 0.53 18.60 -15.80
N PHE A 11 0.51 19.23 -16.97
CA PHE A 11 1.60 19.15 -17.95
C PHE A 11 1.81 20.42 -18.75
N LEU A 12 3.01 20.54 -19.32
CA LEU A 12 3.34 21.53 -20.35
C LEU A 12 4.31 20.93 -21.36
N VAL A 13 4.26 21.43 -22.59
CA VAL A 13 5.21 21.10 -23.66
C VAL A 13 6.14 22.29 -23.84
N ARG A 14 7.44 22.03 -23.84
CA ARG A 14 8.46 23.07 -24.04
C ARG A 14 9.48 22.62 -25.08
N PRO A 15 10.04 23.53 -25.89
CA PRO A 15 11.21 23.22 -26.69
C PRO A 15 12.40 22.87 -25.78
N SER A 16 13.30 22.03 -26.29
CA SER A 16 14.56 21.73 -25.62
C SER A 16 15.50 22.93 -25.72
N GLU A 17 16.07 23.34 -24.60
CA GLU A 17 17.06 24.43 -24.55
C GLU A 17 18.45 23.99 -25.07
N ARG A 18 18.69 22.68 -25.15
CA ARG A 18 20.01 22.09 -25.47
C ARG A 18 20.13 21.53 -26.88
N GLU A 19 19.01 21.20 -27.52
CA GLU A 19 19.00 20.50 -28.80
C GLU A 19 17.93 21.10 -29.71
N SER A 20 18.32 21.54 -30.90
CA SER A 20 17.41 21.96 -31.96
C SER A 20 16.52 20.79 -32.39
N ASN A 21 15.26 21.07 -32.71
CA ASN A 21 14.24 20.08 -33.11
C ASN A 21 13.89 19.02 -32.05
N CYS A 22 14.19 19.29 -30.78
CA CYS A 22 13.72 18.49 -29.65
C CYS A 22 12.72 19.26 -28.79
N TYR A 23 11.71 18.56 -28.28
CA TYR A 23 10.74 19.08 -27.31
C TYR A 23 10.77 18.21 -26.06
N ALA A 24 10.15 18.69 -24.98
CA ALA A 24 9.96 17.91 -23.76
C ALA A 24 8.56 18.13 -23.20
N ILE A 25 7.87 17.05 -22.87
CA ILE A 25 6.69 17.08 -22.01
C ILE A 25 7.18 17.06 -20.58
N SER A 26 6.88 18.11 -19.83
CA SER A 26 7.05 18.11 -18.38
C SER A 26 5.68 17.89 -17.76
N PHE A 27 5.54 16.91 -16.87
CA PHE A 27 4.26 16.60 -16.24
C PHE A 27 4.43 16.21 -14.77
N ARG A 28 3.37 16.39 -13.98
CA ARG A 28 3.34 16.02 -12.56
C ARG A 28 2.78 14.61 -12.40
N ALA A 29 3.48 13.79 -11.63
CA ALA A 29 3.09 12.43 -11.31
C ALA A 29 3.63 12.03 -9.93
N GLU A 30 2.77 11.47 -9.07
CA GLU A 30 3.18 10.96 -7.76
C GLU A 30 3.90 12.04 -6.93
N LYS A 31 3.41 13.29 -6.98
CA LYS A 31 4.02 14.49 -6.35
C LYS A 31 5.40 14.90 -6.89
N LYS A 32 5.91 14.25 -7.95
CA LYS A 32 7.18 14.59 -8.61
C LYS A 32 6.91 15.15 -10.00
N ILE A 33 7.90 15.85 -10.57
CA ILE A 33 7.87 16.27 -11.97
C ILE A 33 8.69 15.27 -12.76
N LYS A 34 8.09 14.71 -13.82
CA LYS A 34 8.76 13.85 -14.79
C LYS A 34 8.87 14.58 -16.13
N HIS A 35 9.89 14.22 -16.89
CA HIS A 35 10.17 14.79 -18.20
C HIS A 35 10.24 13.67 -19.24
N CYS A 36 9.48 13.81 -20.32
CA CYS A 36 9.53 12.93 -21.48
C CYS A 36 10.09 13.72 -22.66
N LYS A 37 11.19 13.23 -23.26
CA LYS A 37 11.81 13.88 -24.42
C LYS A 37 11.07 13.47 -25.70
N ILE A 38 10.82 14.45 -26.56
CA ILE A 38 10.26 14.27 -27.89
C ILE A 38 11.35 14.68 -28.89
N LYS A 39 11.63 13.82 -29.87
CA LYS A 39 12.53 14.15 -30.97
C LYS A 39 11.73 14.32 -32.26
N LEU A 40 12.14 15.22 -33.14
CA LEU A 40 11.63 15.28 -34.50
C LEU A 40 12.59 14.50 -35.40
N GLU A 41 12.18 13.30 -35.82
CA GLU A 41 12.95 12.42 -36.70
C GLU A 41 12.32 12.45 -38.10
N GLY A 42 12.96 13.19 -39.01
CA GLY A 42 12.39 13.49 -40.33
C GLY A 42 11.13 14.34 -40.21
N ARG A 43 9.97 13.78 -40.58
CA ARG A 43 8.65 14.45 -40.48
C ARG A 43 7.85 14.07 -39.23
N LEU A 44 8.32 13.10 -38.44
CA LEU A 44 7.55 12.51 -37.34
C LEU A 44 8.12 12.89 -35.98
N TYR A 45 7.23 13.12 -35.01
CA TYR A 45 7.56 13.34 -33.62
C TYR A 45 7.63 12.00 -32.89
N THR A 46 8.76 11.70 -32.25
CA THR A 46 9.03 10.41 -31.60
C THR A 46 9.19 10.56 -30.09
N THR A 47 8.59 9.65 -29.34
CA THR A 47 8.74 9.52 -27.87
C THR A 47 9.02 8.04 -27.56
N GLY A 48 10.27 7.71 -27.25
CA GLY A 48 10.72 6.32 -27.25
C GLY A 48 10.50 5.68 -28.63
N THR A 49 9.76 4.57 -28.67
CA THR A 49 9.42 3.82 -29.90
C THR A 49 8.14 4.30 -30.61
N VAL A 50 7.45 5.29 -30.06
CA VAL A 50 6.15 5.73 -30.58
C VAL A 50 6.32 6.94 -31.49
N GLN A 51 5.68 6.91 -32.67
CA GLN A 51 5.82 7.95 -33.71
C GLN A 51 4.48 8.65 -34.00
N PHE A 52 4.49 9.97 -34.13
CA PHE A 52 3.30 10.80 -34.37
C PHE A 52 3.52 11.78 -35.52
N GLU A 53 2.47 12.15 -36.25
CA GLU A 53 2.55 13.11 -37.35
C GLU A 53 2.65 14.57 -36.87
N SER A 54 2.18 14.84 -35.65
CA SER A 54 2.29 16.17 -35.03
C SER A 54 2.38 16.11 -33.51
N LEU A 55 2.89 17.19 -32.89
CA LEU A 55 2.83 17.36 -31.44
C LEU A 55 1.38 17.33 -30.91
N VAL A 56 0.43 17.85 -31.68
CA VAL A 56 -0.98 17.88 -31.28
C VAL A 56 -1.55 16.46 -31.20
N GLU A 57 -1.26 15.62 -32.20
CA GLU A 57 -1.67 14.21 -32.19
C GLU A 57 -1.06 13.44 -31.01
N LEU A 58 0.23 13.67 -30.74
CA LEU A 58 0.96 13.08 -29.62
C LEU A 58 0.29 13.43 -28.28
N ILE A 59 -0.04 14.71 -28.07
CA ILE A 59 -0.70 15.14 -26.83
C ILE A 59 -2.12 14.56 -26.74
N ASN A 60 -2.91 14.65 -27.81
CA ASN A 60 -4.27 14.07 -27.85
C ASN A 60 -4.27 12.56 -27.53
N TYR A 61 -3.23 11.84 -27.98
CA TYR A 61 -3.07 10.43 -27.66
C TYR A 61 -2.86 10.22 -26.15
N TYR A 62 -1.93 10.96 -25.51
CA TYR A 62 -1.63 10.82 -24.09
C TYR A 62 -2.62 11.52 -23.14
N GLU A 63 -3.57 12.30 -23.67
CA GLU A 63 -4.76 12.72 -22.93
C GLU A 63 -5.74 11.56 -22.75
N ARG A 64 -5.77 10.63 -23.70
CA ARG A 64 -6.68 9.47 -23.70
C ARG A 64 -6.01 8.21 -23.14
N HIS A 65 -4.70 8.08 -23.29
CA HIS A 65 -3.90 6.94 -22.86
C HIS A 65 -2.86 7.34 -21.80
N PRO A 66 -2.58 6.51 -20.79
CA PRO A 66 -1.57 6.85 -19.80
C PRO A 66 -0.19 7.08 -20.43
N LEU A 67 0.46 8.19 -20.08
CA LEU A 67 1.86 8.46 -20.44
C LEU A 67 2.81 7.75 -19.46
N TYR A 68 2.45 7.73 -18.17
CA TYR A 68 3.27 7.18 -17.11
C TYR A 68 2.40 6.47 -16.08
N LYS A 69 2.65 5.17 -15.87
CA LYS A 69 1.81 4.30 -15.01
C LYS A 69 0.32 4.44 -15.35
N LYS A 70 -0.49 4.98 -14.43
CA LYS A 70 -1.93 5.23 -14.61
C LYS A 70 -2.26 6.69 -14.95
N ILE A 71 -1.26 7.55 -15.12
CA ILE A 71 -1.42 9.00 -15.26
C ILE A 71 -1.46 9.38 -16.74
N LYS A 72 -2.54 10.08 -17.10
CA LYS A 72 -2.75 10.71 -18.41
C LYS A 72 -2.39 12.19 -18.33
N LEU A 73 -2.13 12.81 -19.48
CA LEU A 73 -2.07 14.25 -19.58
C LEU A 73 -3.49 14.80 -19.42
N SER A 74 -3.73 15.65 -18.43
CA SER A 74 -5.11 16.04 -18.09
C SER A 74 -5.30 17.53 -17.87
N HIS A 75 -4.27 18.23 -17.38
CA HIS A 75 -4.36 19.66 -17.11
C HIS A 75 -3.23 20.39 -17.83
N PRO A 76 -3.48 20.98 -19.02
CA PRO A 76 -2.47 21.80 -19.69
C PRO A 76 -2.18 23.04 -18.85
N VAL A 77 -0.90 23.38 -18.71
CA VAL A 77 -0.44 24.49 -17.86
C VAL A 77 0.23 25.55 -18.72
N ASN A 78 -0.32 26.77 -18.66
CA ASN A 78 0.29 27.97 -19.21
C ASN A 78 0.41 29.06 -18.12
N GLU A 79 1.07 30.17 -18.43
CA GLU A 79 1.25 31.28 -17.48
C GLU A 79 -0.08 31.88 -17.01
N ASP A 80 -1.06 31.99 -17.91
CA ASP A 80 -2.39 32.55 -17.58
C ASP A 80 -3.14 31.73 -16.52
N ILE A 81 -3.00 30.40 -16.53
CA ILE A 81 -3.61 29.51 -15.53
C ILE A 81 -2.96 29.71 -14.15
N ILE A 82 -1.65 29.94 -14.10
CA ILE A 82 -0.91 30.19 -12.85
C ILE A 82 -1.31 31.54 -12.26
N ARG A 83 -1.45 32.57 -13.10
CA ARG A 83 -1.94 33.90 -12.72
C ARG A 83 -3.36 33.83 -12.14
N ARG A 84 -4.26 33.11 -12.81
CA ARG A 84 -5.65 32.90 -12.34
C ARG A 84 -5.75 32.12 -11.02
N MET A 85 -4.77 31.25 -10.74
CA MET A 85 -4.68 30.52 -9.48
C MET A 85 -4.00 31.33 -8.35
N GLY A 86 -3.53 32.55 -8.60
CA GLY A 86 -2.89 33.40 -7.59
C GLY A 86 -1.53 32.88 -7.11
N LEU A 87 -0.80 32.16 -7.97
CA LEU A 87 0.48 31.49 -7.64
C LEU A 87 1.71 32.29 -8.12
N ASP A 88 1.58 33.60 -8.31
CA ASP A 88 2.65 34.50 -8.73
C ASP A 88 3.44 35.02 -7.52
N ASN A 89 4.48 34.30 -7.13
CA ASN A 89 5.66 34.90 -6.49
C ASN A 89 6.89 34.37 -7.24
N ASP A 90 7.52 35.27 -7.98
CA ASP A 90 8.75 35.07 -8.73
C ASP A 90 9.91 35.56 -7.87
N ASP A 91 10.80 34.65 -7.45
CA ASP A 91 12.02 35.02 -6.73
C ASP A 91 13.19 34.95 -7.72
N GLY A 92 13.53 36.13 -8.24
CA GLY A 92 14.47 36.32 -9.33
C GLY A 92 15.01 37.75 -9.35
N SER A 93 15.70 38.19 -8.28
CA SER A 93 16.63 39.32 -8.38
C SER A 93 17.87 39.11 -7.50
N VAL A 94 19.00 39.12 -8.17
CA VAL A 94 20.38 38.91 -7.71
C VAL A 94 20.88 40.13 -6.90
N TYR A 95 21.70 39.83 -5.88
CA TYR A 95 22.72 40.65 -5.19
C TYR A 95 22.50 40.80 -3.67
N GLY A 96 22.98 39.80 -2.93
CA GLY A 96 23.16 39.85 -1.48
C GLY A 96 23.59 38.49 -0.93
N ILE A 97 24.91 38.28 -0.85
CA ILE A 97 25.67 37.32 -0.03
C ILE A 97 24.91 36.04 0.43
N PRO A 98 25.33 34.84 -0.01
CA PRO A 98 24.72 33.58 0.40
C PRO A 98 25.15 33.21 1.83
N GLY A 99 24.20 33.08 2.74
CA GLY A 99 24.46 32.45 4.04
C GLY A 99 23.81 33.11 5.23
N TYR A 100 22.48 33.04 5.32
CA TYR A 100 21.73 32.62 6.51
C TYR A 100 20.23 32.75 6.18
N MET A 101 19.57 31.66 5.79
CA MET A 101 18.13 31.60 6.01
C MET A 101 17.94 31.26 7.49
N ASP A 102 17.23 32.14 8.18
CA ASP A 102 16.80 31.95 9.56
C ASP A 102 15.97 30.64 9.66
N PRO A 103 16.42 29.64 10.45
CA PRO A 103 15.74 28.36 10.60
C PRO A 103 14.30 28.43 11.13
N THR A 104 13.80 29.61 11.49
CA THR A 104 12.45 29.80 12.03
C THR A 104 11.35 29.96 10.97
N SER A 105 11.68 29.93 9.68
CA SER A 105 10.67 30.00 8.61
C SER A 105 9.96 28.65 8.34
N PHE A 106 10.41 27.57 8.98
CA PHE A 106 9.60 26.38 9.21
C PHE A 106 8.97 26.51 10.59
N THR A 107 7.74 27.01 10.67
CA THR A 107 6.95 26.83 11.90
C THR A 107 6.58 25.36 11.99
N SER A 108 7.40 24.59 12.71
CA SER A 108 7.00 23.32 13.28
C SER A 108 5.69 23.55 14.04
N LYS A 109 4.65 22.76 13.72
CA LYS A 109 3.37 22.78 14.45
C LYS A 109 3.55 22.06 15.80
N VAL A 110 4.43 22.59 16.64
CA VAL A 110 4.65 22.04 17.98
C VAL A 110 3.32 22.17 18.72
N THR A 111 2.82 21.04 19.19
CA THR A 111 1.60 20.93 20.00
C THR A 111 2.02 20.33 21.33
N VAL A 112 1.55 20.93 22.42
CA VAL A 112 1.98 20.55 23.77
C VAL A 112 0.77 20.32 24.66
N LYS A 113 0.91 19.44 25.65
CA LYS A 113 -0.13 19.12 26.62
C LYS A 113 0.25 19.66 27.99
N ALA A 114 -0.64 20.39 28.63
CA ALA A 114 -0.43 20.85 30.01
C ALA A 114 -0.39 19.67 30.98
N ILE A 115 0.68 19.54 31.77
CA ILE A 115 0.84 18.50 32.78
C ILE A 115 0.42 18.97 34.18
N TYR A 116 0.25 20.28 34.37
CA TYR A 116 -0.25 20.91 35.60
C TYR A 116 -1.21 22.06 35.27
N ASP A 117 -2.07 22.41 36.23
CA ASP A 117 -2.88 23.63 36.16
C ASP A 117 -1.97 24.86 36.29
N TYR A 118 -2.24 25.90 35.51
CA TYR A 118 -1.54 27.18 35.59
C TYR A 118 -2.52 28.32 35.44
N LYS A 119 -2.51 29.28 36.37
CA LYS A 119 -3.38 30.46 36.32
C LYS A 119 -2.57 31.66 35.85
N ALA A 120 -3.01 32.31 34.78
CA ALA A 120 -2.38 33.52 34.25
C ALA A 120 -2.26 34.59 35.34
N LYS A 121 -1.04 35.08 35.54
CA LYS A 121 -0.70 36.17 36.45
C LYS A 121 -0.63 37.52 35.72
N ARG A 122 -0.44 37.49 34.39
CA ARG A 122 -0.44 38.66 33.51
C ARG A 122 -1.46 38.50 32.38
N GLU A 123 -1.86 39.61 31.78
CA GLU A 123 -2.89 39.60 30.72
C GLU A 123 -2.41 38.90 29.45
N ASP A 124 -1.11 38.90 29.21
CA ASP A 124 -0.44 38.27 28.08
C ASP A 124 -0.13 36.78 28.32
N GLU A 125 -0.58 36.20 29.44
CA GLU A 125 -0.40 34.78 29.79
C GLU A 125 -1.69 33.95 29.55
N LEU A 126 -1.51 32.66 29.24
CA LEU A 126 -2.57 31.66 29.18
C LEU A 126 -2.88 31.10 30.56
N THR A 127 -4.15 30.81 30.81
CA THR A 127 -4.58 29.95 31.92
C THR A 127 -4.69 28.52 31.38
N LEU A 128 -3.91 27.60 31.93
CA LEU A 128 -3.89 26.19 31.56
C LEU A 128 -4.67 25.36 32.59
N VAL A 129 -5.44 24.40 32.09
CA VAL A 129 -5.99 23.31 32.89
C VAL A 129 -5.19 22.06 32.56
N LYS A 130 -4.89 21.21 33.54
CA LYS A 130 -4.18 19.95 33.34
C LYS A 130 -4.85 19.13 32.25
N HIS A 131 -4.05 18.65 31.30
CA HIS A 131 -4.40 18.00 30.04
C HIS A 131 -4.92 18.90 28.91
N ALA A 132 -4.90 20.23 29.08
CA ALA A 132 -5.16 21.18 27.99
C ALA A 132 -4.15 21.01 26.85
N ILE A 133 -4.63 21.08 25.60
CA ILE A 133 -3.81 20.99 24.40
C ILE A 133 -3.58 22.39 23.85
N ILE A 134 -2.31 22.82 23.79
CA ILE A 134 -1.89 24.12 23.27
C ILE A 134 -1.27 23.90 21.89
N THR A 135 -1.77 24.64 20.90
CA THR A 135 -1.39 24.49 19.49
C THR A 135 -0.61 25.71 18.99
N ASN A 136 0.04 25.59 17.83
CA ASN A 136 0.86 26.64 17.23
C ASN A 136 1.92 27.18 18.20
N VAL A 137 2.60 26.27 18.92
CA VAL A 137 3.53 26.64 19.97
C VAL A 137 4.82 27.19 19.38
N ASN A 138 5.14 28.43 19.75
CA ASN A 138 6.40 29.08 19.44
C ASN A 138 7.35 28.92 20.62
N VAL A 139 8.29 27.99 20.47
CA VAL A 139 9.31 27.64 21.47
C VAL A 139 10.38 28.73 21.51
N GLN A 140 10.60 29.32 22.68
CA GLN A 140 11.63 30.34 22.90
C GLN A 140 12.65 29.89 23.95
N ARG A 141 13.91 30.34 23.80
CA ARG A 141 14.97 30.11 24.78
C ARG A 141 14.77 31.04 25.98
N GLY A 142 13.89 30.64 26.91
CA GLY A 142 13.60 31.46 28.10
C GLY A 142 12.67 30.83 29.15
N GLY A 143 12.35 29.53 29.05
CA GLY A 143 11.46 28.85 29.99
C GLY A 143 9.96 29.22 29.85
N TRP A 144 9.63 30.12 28.92
CA TRP A 144 8.28 30.54 28.58
C TRP A 144 8.06 30.41 27.08
N TRP A 145 6.94 29.81 26.70
CA TRP A 145 6.55 29.57 25.31
C TRP A 145 5.27 30.33 24.99
N ARG A 146 4.99 30.55 23.70
CA ARG A 146 3.72 31.16 23.25
C ARG A 146 2.89 30.14 22.50
N GLY A 147 1.58 30.20 22.62
CA GLY A 147 0.70 29.29 21.89
C GLY A 147 -0.76 29.70 21.97
N ASP A 148 -1.60 28.88 21.36
CA ASP A 148 -3.02 29.14 21.19
C ASP A 148 -3.85 28.19 22.06
N TYR A 149 -4.68 28.74 22.95
CA TYR A 149 -5.57 27.98 23.83
C TYR A 149 -6.74 28.83 24.33
N GLY A 150 -7.94 28.25 24.43
CA GLY A 150 -9.12 28.91 25.03
C GLY A 150 -9.56 30.21 24.32
N GLY A 151 -9.38 30.30 23.00
CA GLY A 151 -9.70 31.50 22.20
C GLY A 151 -8.63 32.60 22.22
N LYS A 152 -7.59 32.49 23.06
CA LYS A 152 -6.43 33.40 23.06
C LYS A 152 -5.33 32.86 22.14
N LYS A 153 -4.74 33.74 21.32
CA LYS A 153 -3.68 33.39 20.36
C LYS A 153 -2.33 33.97 20.79
N GLN A 154 -1.26 33.19 20.68
CA GLN A 154 0.13 33.59 20.93
C GLN A 154 0.39 34.23 22.31
N HIS A 155 -0.31 33.73 23.33
CA HIS A 155 -0.11 34.14 24.73
C HIS A 155 0.91 33.23 25.43
N TRP A 156 1.56 33.76 26.46
CA TRP A 156 2.65 33.11 27.17
C TRP A 156 2.19 32.04 28.13
N PHE A 157 2.98 30.97 28.25
CA PHE A 157 2.82 29.97 29.30
C PHE A 157 4.17 29.36 29.69
N PRO A 158 4.31 28.84 30.92
CA PRO A 158 5.56 28.25 31.36
C PRO A 158 5.84 26.93 30.64
N ALA A 159 7.03 26.80 30.05
CA ALA A 159 7.45 25.62 29.32
C ALA A 159 7.52 24.36 30.20
N ASN A 160 7.84 24.51 31.49
CA ASN A 160 7.92 23.41 32.45
C ASN A 160 6.55 22.91 32.95
N TYR A 161 5.45 23.53 32.49
CA TYR A 161 4.08 23.12 32.82
C TYR A 161 3.42 22.33 31.69
N VAL A 162 4.16 22.07 30.61
CA VAL A 162 3.68 21.36 29.43
C VAL A 162 4.67 20.26 29.03
N GLU A 163 4.16 19.28 28.31
CA GLU A 163 4.92 18.20 27.68
C GLU A 163 4.65 18.24 26.17
N GLU A 164 5.70 18.15 25.34
CA GLU A 164 5.55 18.13 23.89
C GLU A 164 4.85 16.85 23.45
N ILE A 165 3.85 16.98 22.57
CA ILE A 165 3.20 15.83 21.95
C ILE A 165 3.97 15.56 20.65
N ASP A 166 4.80 14.52 20.66
CA ASP A 166 5.46 14.07 19.43
C ASP A 166 4.40 13.53 18.45
N GLU A 167 4.23 14.20 17.30
CA GLU A 167 3.43 13.66 16.18
C GLU A 167 4.03 12.34 15.62
N GLN A 168 5.22 11.93 16.10
CA GLN A 168 5.88 10.67 15.74
C GLN A 168 5.46 9.48 16.62
N GLU A 169 4.91 9.68 17.82
CA GLU A 169 4.48 8.55 18.67
C GLU A 169 3.10 7.97 18.27
N ASN A 170 2.34 8.67 17.41
CA ASN A 170 1.14 8.11 16.76
C ASN A 170 1.41 7.40 15.43
N GLN A 171 2.69 7.25 15.03
CA GLN A 171 3.08 6.35 13.91
C GLN A 171 3.38 4.92 14.37
N GLY A 172 3.08 4.59 15.64
CA GLY A 172 3.09 3.21 16.16
C GLY A 172 1.81 2.41 15.81
N ASP A 173 0.73 3.09 15.44
CA ASP A 173 -0.42 2.42 14.82
C ASP A 173 -0.12 2.19 13.34
N SER A 174 0.54 1.05 13.12
CA SER A 174 0.75 0.39 11.84
C SER A 174 -0.38 0.68 10.85
N ALA A 175 -0.02 0.77 9.57
CA ALA A 175 -0.96 0.67 8.44
C ALA A 175 -1.96 -0.51 8.56
N ASP A 176 -1.75 -1.44 9.50
CA ASP A 176 -2.70 -2.48 9.92
C ASP A 176 -3.98 -1.96 10.60
N SER A 177 -4.05 -0.74 11.13
CA SER A 177 -5.27 -0.21 11.77
C SER A 177 -6.25 0.46 10.77
N MET A 178 -5.82 0.65 9.51
CA MET A 178 -6.59 1.35 8.48
C MET A 178 -7.53 0.41 7.71
N MET A 179 -8.85 0.55 7.93
CA MET A 179 -9.91 -0.32 7.36
C MET A 179 -9.86 -0.48 5.83
N LEU A 180 -9.45 0.56 5.08
CA LEU A 180 -9.43 0.54 3.61
C LEU A 180 -8.03 0.28 3.01
N GLY A 181 -7.04 -0.08 3.83
CA GLY A 181 -5.68 -0.39 3.38
C GLY A 181 -5.06 0.73 2.52
N SER A 182 -4.43 0.36 1.40
CA SER A 182 -3.74 1.30 0.48
C SER A 182 -4.69 2.22 -0.29
N LEU A 183 -5.99 1.92 -0.34
CA LEU A 183 -7.00 2.75 -0.98
C LEU A 183 -7.47 3.89 -0.06
N GLN A 184 -7.10 3.88 1.22
CA GLN A 184 -7.45 4.93 2.16
C GLN A 184 -6.74 6.24 1.81
N LYS A 185 -7.52 7.26 1.39
CA LYS A 185 -7.00 8.60 1.08
C LYS A 185 -7.04 9.56 2.27
N GLY A 186 -7.77 9.20 3.32
CA GLY A 186 -7.93 9.98 4.54
C GLY A 186 -8.88 9.27 5.52
N SER A 187 -9.05 9.86 6.69
CA SER A 187 -10.00 9.45 7.72
C SER A 187 -10.77 10.68 8.23
N LEU A 188 -11.99 10.45 8.70
CA LEU A 188 -12.84 11.48 9.29
C LEU A 188 -13.31 11.01 10.66
N ASP A 189 -13.03 11.77 11.70
CA ASP A 189 -13.61 11.50 13.01
C ASP A 189 -15.07 11.96 13.04
N ILE A 190 -15.95 11.00 13.27
CA ILE A 190 -17.40 11.20 13.30
C ILE A 190 -17.96 11.37 14.72
N MET A 191 -17.12 11.31 15.75
CA MET A 191 -17.55 11.54 17.13
C MET A 191 -18.15 12.94 17.29
N GLY A 192 -19.42 13.00 17.68
CA GLY A 192 -20.14 14.28 17.81
C GLY A 192 -20.33 15.04 16.49
N ALA A 193 -20.16 14.38 15.34
CA ALA A 193 -20.35 15.02 14.05
C ALA A 193 -21.82 15.39 13.79
N VAL A 194 -22.04 16.60 13.29
CA VAL A 194 -23.31 17.10 12.78
C VAL A 194 -23.33 16.94 11.27
N VAL A 195 -24.46 16.43 10.75
CA VAL A 195 -24.66 16.22 9.31
C VAL A 195 -25.90 16.95 8.84
N GLU A 196 -25.72 17.82 7.84
CA GLU A 196 -26.78 18.58 7.17
C GLU A 196 -26.88 18.16 5.71
N LEU A 197 -28.09 18.19 5.15
CA LEU A 197 -28.35 17.91 3.74
C LEU A 197 -28.71 19.22 3.02
N THR A 198 -27.96 19.56 1.98
CA THR A 198 -28.21 20.70 1.10
C THR A 198 -28.39 20.25 -0.34
N VAL A 199 -29.00 21.11 -1.17
CA VAL A 199 -29.17 20.87 -2.61
C VAL A 199 -28.21 21.77 -3.37
N GLY A 200 -27.33 21.16 -4.17
CA GLY A 200 -26.37 21.84 -5.03
C GLY A 200 -26.85 21.94 -6.48
N GLU A 201 -26.16 22.76 -7.27
CA GLU A 201 -26.53 23.07 -8.66
C GLU A 201 -26.03 22.05 -9.70
N ARG A 202 -25.32 21.00 -9.25
CA ARG A 202 -24.65 20.05 -10.14
C ARG A 202 -25.58 18.91 -10.52
N LEU A 203 -26.07 18.95 -11.77
CA LEU A 203 -26.91 17.88 -12.36
C LEU A 203 -26.32 16.48 -12.12
N GLY A 204 -27.12 15.61 -11.51
CA GLY A 204 -26.76 14.22 -11.17
C GLY A 204 -25.95 14.04 -9.87
N LEU A 205 -25.60 15.12 -9.17
CA LEU A 205 -24.93 15.14 -7.86
C LEU A 205 -25.48 16.30 -7.01
N GLU A 206 -26.80 16.43 -7.00
CA GLU A 206 -27.50 17.57 -6.42
C GLU A 206 -27.63 17.44 -4.89
N TRP A 207 -27.51 16.24 -4.32
CA TRP A 207 -27.73 15.99 -2.90
C TRP A 207 -26.41 16.00 -2.13
N ILE A 208 -26.13 17.10 -1.43
CA ILE A 208 -24.85 17.35 -0.75
C ILE A 208 -25.01 17.16 0.76
N LEU A 209 -24.25 16.24 1.33
CA LEU A 209 -24.08 16.05 2.76
C LEU A 209 -22.92 16.91 3.26
N ARG A 210 -23.20 17.76 4.23
CA ARG A 210 -22.23 18.63 4.91
C ARG A 210 -21.97 18.05 6.30
N ILE A 211 -20.77 17.54 6.52
CA ILE A 211 -20.37 16.85 7.75
C ILE A 211 -19.38 17.73 8.50
N GLN A 212 -19.66 18.01 9.77
CA GLN A 212 -18.81 18.84 10.63
C GLN A 212 -18.73 18.26 12.04
N ASN A 213 -17.51 18.04 12.53
CA ASN A 213 -17.23 17.67 13.93
C ASN A 213 -16.72 18.93 14.66
N PRO A 214 -16.99 19.08 15.98
CA PRO A 214 -16.38 20.10 16.84
C PRO A 214 -14.87 20.32 16.66
N SER A 215 -14.11 19.29 16.28
CA SER A 215 -12.66 19.36 16.05
C SER A 215 -12.26 19.80 14.63
N MET A 216 -13.20 19.88 13.69
CA MET A 216 -12.92 20.25 12.29
C MET A 216 -12.94 21.77 12.08
N CYS A 217 -11.87 22.30 11.47
CA CYS A 217 -11.80 23.70 11.04
C CYS A 217 -12.55 23.99 9.72
N SER A 218 -12.96 22.95 8.99
CA SER A 218 -13.62 23.05 7.68
C SER A 218 -14.69 21.98 7.54
N VAL A 219 -15.82 22.33 6.91
CA VAL A 219 -16.92 21.40 6.62
C VAL A 219 -16.48 20.43 5.52
N PHE A 220 -16.72 19.14 5.72
CA PHE A 220 -16.49 18.11 4.71
C PHE A 220 -17.76 17.86 3.90
N GLU A 221 -17.71 18.03 2.58
CA GLU A 221 -18.87 17.95 1.71
C GLU A 221 -18.83 16.71 0.81
N VAL A 222 -19.95 15.97 0.76
CA VAL A 222 -20.09 14.75 -0.04
C VAL A 222 -21.37 14.82 -0.86
N ALA A 223 -21.26 14.76 -2.18
CA ALA A 223 -22.41 14.72 -3.06
C ALA A 223 -22.82 13.28 -3.39
N THR A 224 -24.13 13.03 -3.48
CA THR A 224 -24.72 11.73 -3.81
C THR A 224 -25.64 11.85 -5.03
N PRO A 225 -25.81 10.76 -5.80
CA PRO A 225 -26.62 10.79 -7.02
C PRO A 225 -28.14 10.78 -6.76
N SER A 226 -28.58 10.43 -5.54
CA SER A 226 -29.99 10.35 -5.20
C SER A 226 -30.26 10.84 -3.77
N LYS A 227 -31.46 11.38 -3.54
CA LYS A 227 -31.91 11.83 -2.22
C LYS A 227 -31.94 10.68 -1.22
N ASP A 228 -32.38 9.51 -1.65
CA ASP A 228 -32.53 8.34 -0.77
C ASP A 228 -31.17 7.86 -0.25
N THR A 229 -30.16 7.81 -1.13
CA THR A 229 -28.78 7.53 -0.74
C THR A 229 -28.26 8.60 0.23
N ALA A 230 -28.56 9.88 0.00
CA ALA A 230 -28.15 10.96 0.91
C ALA A 230 -28.77 10.79 2.31
N LEU A 231 -30.06 10.45 2.38
CA LEU A 231 -30.79 10.24 3.63
C LEU A 231 -30.28 8.99 4.38
N GLU A 232 -29.99 7.90 3.66
CA GLU A 232 -29.38 6.69 4.22
C GLU A 232 -28.03 7.01 4.87
N TRP A 233 -27.12 7.63 4.12
CA TRP A 233 -25.81 8.04 4.63
C TRP A 233 -25.92 9.01 5.80
N MET A 234 -26.80 10.02 5.72
CA MET A 234 -27.04 10.95 6.82
C MET A 234 -27.52 10.22 8.07
N SER A 235 -28.43 9.25 7.94
CA SER A 235 -28.93 8.44 9.05
C SER A 235 -27.82 7.59 9.65
N SER A 236 -27.04 6.87 8.84
CA SER A 236 -25.94 6.03 9.30
C SER A 236 -24.85 6.83 10.01
N ILE A 237 -24.50 8.02 9.50
CA ILE A 237 -23.49 8.88 10.13
C ILE A 237 -24.02 9.42 11.46
N LYS A 238 -25.27 9.91 11.52
CA LYS A 238 -25.89 10.41 12.76
C LYS A 238 -25.98 9.30 13.82
N GLU A 239 -26.43 8.12 13.42
CA GLU A 239 -26.53 6.96 14.29
C GLU A 239 -25.15 6.55 14.82
N THR A 240 -24.13 6.53 13.96
CA THR A 240 -22.77 6.14 14.37
C THR A 240 -22.13 7.20 15.28
N ALA A 241 -22.34 8.49 15.00
CA ALA A 241 -21.88 9.60 15.84
C ALA A 241 -22.49 9.57 17.26
N GLN A 242 -23.72 9.05 17.39
CA GLN A 242 -24.43 8.91 18.67
C GLN A 242 -24.10 7.60 19.40
N ASN A 243 -23.87 6.50 18.68
CA ASN A 243 -23.78 5.14 19.24
C ASN A 243 -22.36 4.57 19.36
N ALA A 244 -21.32 5.35 19.01
CA ALA A 244 -19.93 4.88 18.95
C ALA A 244 -19.39 4.26 20.25
N SER A 245 -19.92 4.62 21.43
CA SER A 245 -19.50 4.06 22.73
C SER A 245 -20.24 2.78 23.16
N VAL A 246 -21.37 2.43 22.53
CA VAL A 246 -22.28 1.35 23.02
C VAL A 246 -22.27 0.10 22.13
N ARG A 247 -22.02 0.24 20.82
CA ARG A 247 -22.18 -0.87 19.85
C ARG A 247 -21.09 -1.94 19.89
N GLU A 248 -19.86 -1.60 20.28
CA GLU A 248 -18.74 -2.55 20.17
C GLU A 248 -18.82 -3.71 21.19
N SER A 249 -19.47 -3.48 22.34
CA SER A 249 -19.67 -4.50 23.37
C SER A 249 -20.86 -5.43 23.07
N GLN A 250 -21.98 -4.88 22.59
CA GLN A 250 -23.23 -5.63 22.43
C GLN A 250 -23.24 -6.59 21.22
N HIS A 251 -22.57 -6.24 20.11
CA HIS A 251 -22.59 -7.08 18.90
C HIS A 251 -21.81 -8.41 19.07
N LYS A 252 -20.75 -8.40 19.89
CA LYS A 252 -19.95 -9.58 20.23
C LYS A 252 -20.65 -10.56 21.17
N GLU A 253 -21.56 -10.05 22.02
CA GLU A 253 -22.34 -10.89 22.94
C GLU A 253 -23.52 -11.56 22.23
N MET A 254 -24.14 -10.85 21.26
CA MET A 254 -25.28 -11.36 20.53
C MET A 254 -24.91 -12.50 19.56
N GLU A 255 -23.78 -12.44 18.84
CA GLU A 255 -23.31 -13.56 17.99
C GLU A 255 -23.01 -14.85 18.77
N ARG A 256 -22.55 -14.74 20.02
CA ARG A 256 -22.21 -15.91 20.86
C ARG A 256 -23.44 -16.66 21.38
N ALA A 257 -24.61 -16.02 21.39
CA ALA A 257 -25.84 -16.57 21.97
C ALA A 257 -26.75 -17.28 20.95
N TRP A 258 -26.51 -17.13 19.65
CA TRP A 258 -27.41 -17.65 18.61
C TRP A 258 -27.11 -19.11 18.27
N ARG A 259 -28.05 -19.96 18.68
CA ARG A 259 -28.05 -21.42 18.57
C ARG A 259 -27.78 -21.88 17.13
N ILE A 260 -26.61 -22.49 16.92
CA ILE A 260 -26.33 -23.25 15.70
C ILE A 260 -27.36 -24.37 15.61
N ALA A 261 -28.12 -24.44 14.50
CA ALA A 261 -29.10 -25.51 14.26
C ALA A 261 -28.41 -26.88 14.35
N LYS A 262 -29.03 -27.83 15.06
CA LYS A 262 -28.42 -29.14 15.32
C LYS A 262 -28.16 -29.89 14.02
N GLU A 263 -29.04 -29.74 13.05
CA GLU A 263 -28.96 -30.31 11.70
C GLU A 263 -27.69 -29.84 10.99
N MET A 264 -27.34 -28.55 11.09
CA MET A 264 -26.12 -28.00 10.51
C MET A 264 -24.87 -28.44 11.30
N SER A 265 -24.96 -28.45 12.63
CA SER A 265 -23.87 -28.91 13.51
C SER A 265 -23.49 -30.37 13.26
N ASN A 266 -24.49 -31.23 13.04
CA ASN A 266 -24.30 -32.66 12.77
C ASN A 266 -23.54 -32.95 11.46
N LEU A 267 -23.50 -32.02 10.51
CA LEU A 267 -22.73 -32.17 9.27
C LEU A 267 -21.22 -31.94 9.47
N ILE A 268 -20.81 -31.36 10.61
CA ILE A 268 -19.41 -31.02 10.89
C ILE A 268 -18.71 -32.21 11.56
N VAL A 269 -18.02 -33.02 10.75
CA VAL A 269 -17.32 -34.23 11.22
C VAL A 269 -15.82 -34.00 11.44
N TYR A 270 -15.10 -33.55 10.41
CA TYR A 270 -13.63 -33.49 10.40
C TYR A 270 -13.05 -32.09 10.57
N CYS A 271 -13.81 -31.06 10.19
CA CYS A 271 -13.37 -29.67 10.19
C CYS A 271 -14.13 -28.87 11.27
N ARG A 272 -14.05 -29.31 12.53
CA ARG A 272 -14.70 -28.60 13.63
C ARG A 272 -13.96 -27.30 13.91
N SER A 273 -14.58 -26.18 13.54
CA SER A 273 -14.02 -24.84 13.77
C SER A 273 -13.94 -24.56 15.28
N VAL A 274 -12.72 -24.31 15.77
CA VAL A 274 -12.46 -23.94 17.17
C VAL A 274 -11.55 -22.72 17.23
N ALA A 275 -11.73 -21.91 18.26
CA ALA A 275 -10.81 -20.83 18.56
C ALA A 275 -9.42 -21.41 18.88
N PHE A 276 -8.39 -20.87 18.23
CA PHE A 276 -7.02 -21.26 18.51
C PHE A 276 -6.63 -20.82 19.92
N ASN A 277 -6.26 -21.77 20.77
CA ASN A 277 -5.87 -21.54 22.15
C ASN A 277 -4.66 -22.40 22.50
N ILE A 278 -3.51 -21.75 22.71
CA ILE A 278 -2.22 -22.41 22.96
C ILE A 278 -2.22 -23.17 24.30
N GLU A 279 -2.79 -22.58 25.36
CA GLU A 279 -2.86 -23.21 26.68
C GLU A 279 -3.70 -24.49 26.65
N ARG A 280 -4.83 -24.47 25.92
CA ARG A 280 -5.66 -25.65 25.69
C ARG A 280 -4.87 -26.74 24.96
N ILE A 281 -4.12 -26.38 23.92
CA ILE A 281 -3.30 -27.34 23.16
C ILE A 281 -2.21 -27.95 24.05
N ARG A 282 -1.57 -27.15 24.90
CA ARG A 282 -0.54 -27.62 25.84
C ARG A 282 -1.10 -28.57 26.91
N THR A 283 -2.32 -28.33 27.37
CA THR A 283 -2.96 -29.11 28.45
C THR A 283 -3.69 -30.36 27.95
N LYS A 284 -4.43 -30.26 26.84
CA LYS A 284 -5.27 -31.35 26.31
C LYS A 284 -4.68 -32.04 25.08
N GLY A 285 -3.60 -31.52 24.53
CA GLY A 285 -3.02 -32.00 23.27
C GLY A 285 -3.78 -31.55 22.03
N PHE A 286 -3.33 -32.07 20.89
CA PHE A 286 -3.91 -31.81 19.58
C PHE A 286 -5.12 -32.72 19.32
N THR A 287 -6.14 -32.21 18.64
CA THR A 287 -7.35 -32.97 18.27
C THR A 287 -7.55 -32.92 16.77
N PHE A 288 -7.34 -34.04 16.07
CA PHE A 288 -7.24 -34.09 14.60
C PHE A 288 -8.50 -33.62 13.85
N ASN A 289 -9.69 -33.73 14.44
CA ASN A 289 -10.95 -33.30 13.82
C ASN A 289 -11.33 -31.84 14.17
N GLU A 290 -10.41 -31.10 14.78
CA GLU A 290 -10.54 -29.68 15.03
C GLU A 290 -9.63 -28.87 14.12
N MET A 291 -10.10 -27.69 13.70
CA MET A 291 -9.32 -26.75 12.92
C MET A 291 -9.51 -25.32 13.42
N SER A 292 -8.50 -24.48 13.22
CA SER A 292 -8.56 -23.05 13.53
C SER A 292 -8.30 -22.21 12.28
N SER A 293 -8.92 -21.03 12.23
CA SER A 293 -8.72 -20.06 11.16
C SER A 293 -7.94 -18.84 11.67
N PHE A 294 -7.05 -18.31 10.83
CA PHE A 294 -6.13 -17.22 11.16
C PHE A 294 -6.16 -16.15 10.06
N PRO A 295 -6.34 -14.86 10.40
CA PRO A 295 -5.91 -13.78 9.51
C PRO A 295 -4.41 -13.91 9.22
N GLU A 296 -3.97 -13.50 8.03
CA GLU A 296 -2.54 -13.53 7.62
C GLU A 296 -1.61 -12.96 8.71
N THR A 297 -1.99 -11.83 9.32
CA THR A 297 -1.20 -11.12 10.34
C THR A 297 -1.07 -11.90 11.63
N LYS A 298 -2.09 -12.70 12.01
CA LYS A 298 -2.03 -13.56 13.19
C LYS A 298 -1.16 -14.78 12.94
N ALA A 299 -1.25 -15.36 11.74
CA ALA A 299 -0.41 -16.49 11.35
C ALA A 299 1.07 -16.08 11.28
N GLU A 300 1.38 -14.92 10.69
CA GLU A 300 2.73 -14.33 10.66
C GLU A 300 3.31 -14.14 12.06
N LYS A 301 2.54 -13.57 12.99
CA LYS A 301 2.96 -13.43 14.39
C LYS A 301 3.28 -14.77 15.05
N LEU A 302 2.47 -15.81 14.80
CA LEU A 302 2.72 -17.15 15.36
C LEU A 302 4.00 -17.80 14.77
N MET A 303 4.33 -17.52 13.52
CA MET A 303 5.56 -18.01 12.88
C MET A 303 6.82 -17.29 13.39
N CYS A 304 6.72 -16.00 13.74
CA CYS A 304 7.88 -15.21 14.19
C CYS A 304 8.15 -15.29 15.71
N GLN A 305 7.19 -15.79 16.51
CA GLN A 305 7.29 -15.84 17.97
C GLN A 305 7.89 -17.16 18.49
N GLN A 306 8.12 -17.24 19.80
CA GLN A 306 8.56 -18.46 20.50
C GLN A 306 7.65 -19.68 20.24
N GLU A 307 6.41 -19.45 19.80
CA GLU A 307 5.40 -20.47 19.53
C GLU A 307 5.52 -21.14 18.15
N ASN A 308 6.50 -20.75 17.32
CA ASN A 308 6.71 -21.32 15.98
C ASN A 308 6.77 -22.86 15.99
N LYS A 309 7.54 -23.45 16.91
CA LYS A 309 7.65 -24.92 17.05
C LYS A 309 6.29 -25.58 17.33
N LEU A 310 5.44 -24.94 18.15
CA LEU A 310 4.10 -25.43 18.43
C LEU A 310 3.19 -25.30 17.20
N PHE A 311 3.35 -24.23 16.43
CA PHE A 311 2.60 -23.99 15.20
C PHE A 311 2.94 -24.98 14.08
N ILE A 312 4.22 -25.32 13.91
CA ILE A 312 4.66 -26.38 12.98
C ILE A 312 4.07 -27.73 13.42
N LYS A 313 4.19 -28.07 14.72
CA LYS A 313 3.65 -29.31 15.27
C LYS A 313 2.13 -29.39 15.14
N TYR A 314 1.44 -28.26 15.29
CA TYR A 314 0.00 -28.16 15.06
C TYR A 314 -0.37 -28.63 13.64
N HIS A 315 0.36 -28.19 12.62
CA HIS A 315 0.10 -28.57 11.23
C HIS A 315 0.46 -30.02 10.89
N GLN A 316 1.20 -30.73 11.74
CA GLN A 316 1.44 -32.17 11.57
C GLN A 316 0.18 -32.99 11.92
N ILE A 317 -0.74 -32.45 12.73
CA ILE A 317 -1.88 -33.19 13.31
C ILE A 317 -3.23 -32.56 12.92
N GLN A 318 -3.29 -31.24 12.78
CA GLN A 318 -4.53 -30.47 12.58
C GLN A 318 -4.45 -29.57 11.36
N PHE A 319 -5.62 -29.22 10.82
CA PHE A 319 -5.75 -28.25 9.74
C PHE A 319 -5.78 -26.82 10.28
N SER A 320 -5.15 -25.90 9.56
CA SER A 320 -5.42 -24.47 9.69
C SER A 320 -5.90 -23.88 8.38
N ARG A 321 -6.75 -22.85 8.48
CA ARG A 321 -7.09 -21.96 7.37
C ARG A 321 -6.51 -20.58 7.59
N VAL A 322 -5.59 -20.15 6.73
CA VAL A 322 -5.09 -18.78 6.70
C VAL A 322 -5.84 -18.02 5.62
N TYR A 323 -6.21 -16.76 5.87
CA TYR A 323 -6.95 -15.94 4.92
C TYR A 323 -6.50 -14.47 4.92
N PRO A 324 -6.74 -13.73 3.83
CA PRO A 324 -6.28 -12.36 3.70
C PRO A 324 -6.89 -11.45 4.77
N LYS A 325 -6.12 -10.48 5.26
CA LYS A 325 -6.64 -9.50 6.24
C LYS A 325 -7.77 -8.65 5.64
N GLY A 326 -8.72 -8.23 6.47
CA GLY A 326 -9.91 -7.48 6.03
C GLY A 326 -9.59 -6.15 5.32
N GLN A 327 -8.43 -5.55 5.60
CA GLN A 327 -7.95 -4.31 4.98
C GLN A 327 -7.60 -4.48 3.50
N ARG A 328 -7.48 -5.70 2.99
CA ARG A 328 -7.26 -6.00 1.56
C ARG A 328 -8.56 -5.92 0.78
N ILE A 329 -9.21 -4.76 0.86
CA ILE A 329 -10.46 -4.46 0.15
C ILE A 329 -10.28 -4.47 -1.37
N ASP A 330 -9.06 -4.27 -1.85
CA ASP A 330 -8.66 -4.40 -3.25
C ASP A 330 -8.54 -5.86 -3.71
N SER A 331 -8.83 -6.81 -2.82
CA SER A 331 -8.66 -8.25 -3.04
C SER A 331 -7.21 -8.66 -3.35
N SER A 332 -6.22 -7.87 -2.96
CA SER A 332 -4.80 -8.28 -3.03
C SER A 332 -4.56 -9.53 -2.18
N ASN A 333 -3.52 -10.29 -2.51
CA ASN A 333 -3.11 -11.47 -1.74
C ASN A 333 -1.85 -11.22 -0.90
N TYR A 334 -1.71 -12.00 0.18
CA TYR A 334 -0.46 -12.15 0.92
C TYR A 334 0.43 -13.21 0.25
N ASN A 335 1.70 -13.29 0.65
CA ASN A 335 2.62 -14.33 0.16
C ASN A 335 2.26 -15.69 0.79
N PRO A 336 1.84 -16.70 0.01
CA PRO A 336 1.44 -17.99 0.56
C PRO A 336 2.62 -18.87 1.01
N VAL A 337 3.83 -18.59 0.54
CA VAL A 337 5.00 -19.48 0.70
C VAL A 337 5.42 -19.69 2.16
N PRO A 338 5.51 -18.65 3.02
CA PRO A 338 5.80 -18.86 4.44
C PRO A 338 4.78 -19.77 5.13
N MET A 339 3.49 -19.66 4.75
CA MET A 339 2.44 -20.50 5.32
C MET A 339 2.61 -21.97 4.91
N TRP A 340 2.92 -22.23 3.63
CA TRP A 340 3.23 -23.58 3.15
C TRP A 340 4.47 -24.16 3.82
N ASN A 341 5.54 -23.37 3.97
CA ASN A 341 6.77 -23.78 4.64
C ASN A 341 6.52 -24.14 6.12
N ALA A 342 5.60 -23.44 6.80
CA ALA A 342 5.15 -23.76 8.15
C ALA A 342 4.16 -24.95 8.22
N GLY A 343 3.78 -25.54 7.09
CA GLY A 343 2.91 -26.70 6.98
C GLY A 343 1.40 -26.40 6.92
N CYS A 344 1.01 -25.13 6.85
CA CYS A 344 -0.39 -24.73 6.69
C CYS A 344 -0.96 -25.25 5.36
N GLN A 345 -2.14 -25.85 5.42
CA GLN A 345 -2.74 -26.56 4.31
C GLN A 345 -3.74 -25.68 3.55
N MET A 346 -4.64 -24.98 4.26
CA MET A 346 -5.68 -24.17 3.64
C MET A 346 -5.26 -22.70 3.60
N VAL A 347 -4.31 -22.39 2.74
CA VAL A 347 -3.82 -21.02 2.49
C VAL A 347 -4.75 -20.34 1.49
N ALA A 348 -5.80 -19.70 1.99
CA ALA A 348 -6.85 -19.12 1.15
C ALA A 348 -6.39 -17.80 0.51
N LEU A 349 -6.54 -17.72 -0.81
CA LEU A 349 -6.22 -16.55 -1.61
C LEU A 349 -7.46 -16.07 -2.37
N ASN A 350 -7.47 -14.80 -2.76
CA ASN A 350 -8.44 -14.18 -3.66
C ASN A 350 -8.15 -14.63 -5.11
N TYR A 351 -8.80 -15.70 -5.55
CA TYR A 351 -8.59 -16.30 -6.88
C TYR A 351 -8.91 -15.37 -8.06
N GLN A 352 -9.75 -14.36 -7.84
CA GLN A 352 -10.09 -13.34 -8.83
C GLN A 352 -8.92 -12.38 -9.16
N THR A 353 -7.89 -12.35 -8.31
CA THR A 353 -6.76 -11.42 -8.44
C THR A 353 -5.56 -12.11 -9.05
N GLY A 354 -5.19 -11.75 -10.29
CA GLY A 354 -4.06 -12.33 -11.03
C GLY A 354 -2.67 -11.87 -10.55
N ASP A 355 -2.46 -11.69 -9.25
CA ASP A 355 -1.20 -11.24 -8.66
C ASP A 355 -0.15 -12.35 -8.53
N LYS A 356 1.06 -11.99 -8.07
CA LYS A 356 2.16 -12.93 -7.90
C LYS A 356 1.75 -14.13 -7.04
N SER A 357 1.05 -13.92 -5.93
CA SER A 357 0.62 -14.99 -5.03
C SER A 357 -0.29 -16.01 -5.71
N MET A 358 -1.25 -15.56 -6.52
CA MET A 358 -2.09 -16.50 -7.29
C MET A 358 -1.30 -17.24 -8.36
N GLN A 359 -0.32 -16.60 -8.99
CA GLN A 359 0.57 -17.25 -9.95
C GLN A 359 1.40 -18.36 -9.28
N LEU A 360 1.88 -18.15 -8.05
CA LEU A 360 2.56 -19.18 -7.26
C LEU A 360 1.62 -20.32 -6.87
N ASN A 361 0.40 -20.01 -6.43
CA ASN A 361 -0.59 -21.02 -6.08
C ASN A 361 -0.93 -21.91 -7.28
N GLN A 362 -1.20 -21.32 -8.45
CA GLN A 362 -1.44 -22.08 -9.66
C GLN A 362 -0.23 -22.92 -10.07
N ALA A 363 0.98 -22.40 -9.94
CA ALA A 363 2.20 -23.15 -10.27
C ALA A 363 2.40 -24.34 -9.33
N LYS A 364 2.30 -24.12 -8.02
CA LYS A 364 2.45 -25.18 -7.01
C LYS A 364 1.46 -26.31 -7.24
N PHE A 365 0.17 -25.99 -7.38
CA PHE A 365 -0.87 -27.02 -7.55
C PHE A 365 -0.97 -27.60 -8.96
N LYS A 366 -0.11 -27.21 -9.92
CA LYS A 366 0.08 -27.97 -11.16
C LYS A 366 0.70 -29.33 -10.93
N GLU A 367 1.49 -29.46 -9.87
CA GLU A 367 1.94 -30.76 -9.39
C GLU A 367 0.74 -31.65 -9.07
N ASN A 368 0.96 -32.97 -9.14
CA ASN A 368 -0.09 -33.96 -8.87
C ASN A 368 -1.36 -33.77 -9.73
N GLY A 369 -1.18 -33.36 -10.99
CA GLY A 369 -2.24 -33.34 -12.00
C GLY A 369 -3.35 -32.32 -11.77
N ASN A 370 -3.07 -31.18 -11.13
CA ASN A 370 -4.07 -30.15 -10.81
C ASN A 370 -5.21 -30.62 -9.90
N CYS A 371 -5.02 -31.67 -9.09
CA CYS A 371 -6.09 -32.19 -8.24
C CYS A 371 -6.41 -31.32 -7.02
N GLY A 372 -5.58 -30.30 -6.72
CA GLY A 372 -5.74 -29.41 -5.57
C GLY A 372 -5.12 -29.93 -4.26
N TYR A 373 -4.45 -31.09 -4.28
CA TYR A 373 -3.81 -31.69 -3.11
C TYR A 373 -2.37 -32.09 -3.40
N LEU A 374 -1.46 -31.66 -2.53
CA LEU A 374 -0.05 -32.05 -2.55
C LEU A 374 0.33 -32.67 -1.22
N LEU A 375 1.03 -33.80 -1.27
CA LEU A 375 1.52 -34.46 -0.07
C LEU A 375 2.69 -33.64 0.50
N LYS A 376 2.65 -33.38 1.82
CA LYS A 376 3.78 -32.74 2.50
C LYS A 376 4.96 -33.72 2.57
N PRO A 377 6.21 -33.25 2.36
CA PRO A 377 7.40 -34.09 2.51
C PRO A 377 7.57 -34.66 3.91
N GLU A 378 8.18 -35.84 4.00
CA GLU A 378 8.36 -36.58 5.26
C GLU A 378 9.17 -35.78 6.31
N PHE A 379 10.18 -35.03 5.88
CA PHE A 379 11.02 -34.24 6.79
C PHE A 379 10.21 -33.22 7.61
N MET A 380 9.04 -32.76 7.11
CA MET A 380 8.18 -31.81 7.83
C MET A 380 7.49 -32.41 9.05
N PHE A 381 7.43 -33.73 9.16
CA PHE A 381 6.82 -34.43 10.29
C PHE A 381 7.81 -34.73 11.41
N ARG A 382 9.09 -34.36 11.22
CA ARG A 382 10.11 -34.50 12.26
C ARG A 382 9.93 -33.45 13.36
N GLN A 383 10.37 -33.80 14.56
CA GLN A 383 10.30 -32.93 15.74
C GLN A 383 11.28 -31.74 15.68
N ASP A 384 12.40 -31.92 14.99
CA ASP A 384 13.47 -30.94 14.83
C ASP A 384 13.35 -30.08 13.56
N PHE A 385 12.31 -30.30 12.74
CA PHE A 385 12.09 -29.53 11.53
C PHE A 385 11.93 -28.04 11.82
N ASN A 386 12.68 -27.21 11.08
CA ASN A 386 12.58 -25.77 11.12
C ASN A 386 12.65 -25.21 9.67
N PRO A 387 11.58 -24.58 9.16
CA PRO A 387 11.55 -24.06 7.79
C PRO A 387 12.59 -22.97 7.51
N TYR A 388 13.19 -22.38 8.56
CA TYR A 388 14.22 -21.34 8.46
C TYR A 388 15.66 -21.88 8.55
N ASP A 389 15.85 -23.19 8.76
CA ASP A 389 17.16 -23.82 8.87
C ASP A 389 17.30 -25.01 7.92
N LYS A 390 18.12 -24.83 6.89
CA LYS A 390 18.40 -25.85 5.87
C LYS A 390 18.99 -27.14 6.44
N ASN A 391 19.63 -27.10 7.60
CA ASN A 391 20.21 -28.29 8.23
C ASN A 391 19.13 -29.26 8.76
N THR A 392 17.87 -28.83 8.81
CA THR A 392 16.74 -29.67 9.24
C THR A 392 16.07 -30.44 8.10
N LEU A 393 16.57 -30.29 6.87
CA LEU A 393 16.08 -30.97 5.66
C LEU A 393 16.63 -32.40 5.54
N TYR A 394 16.32 -33.26 6.51
CA TYR A 394 16.82 -34.63 6.55
C TYR A 394 16.35 -35.46 5.35
N GLY A 395 17.29 -36.12 4.66
CA GLY A 395 17.00 -36.97 3.51
C GLY A 395 16.63 -36.21 2.23
N VAL A 396 16.88 -34.90 2.19
CA VAL A 396 16.66 -34.06 1.00
C VAL A 396 18.00 -33.82 0.31
N GLU A 397 18.09 -34.18 -0.96
CA GLU A 397 19.25 -33.86 -1.80
C GLU A 397 19.13 -32.45 -2.38
N SER A 398 20.21 -31.67 -2.32
CA SER A 398 20.25 -30.35 -2.95
C SER A 398 20.39 -30.47 -4.47
N LEU A 399 19.79 -29.52 -5.20
CA LEU A 399 19.87 -29.42 -6.65
C LEU A 399 20.80 -28.29 -7.06
N LYS A 400 21.81 -28.59 -7.87
CA LYS A 400 22.63 -27.58 -8.56
C LYS A 400 22.07 -27.35 -9.95
N ILE A 401 21.66 -26.12 -10.23
CA ILE A 401 21.03 -25.73 -11.49
C ILE A 401 21.95 -24.80 -12.25
N SER A 402 22.23 -25.12 -13.50
CA SER A 402 22.88 -24.23 -14.48
C SER A 402 21.85 -23.88 -15.55
N LEU A 403 21.52 -22.59 -15.66
CA LEU A 403 20.43 -22.10 -16.49
C LEU A 403 20.93 -21.03 -17.45
N LYS A 404 20.55 -21.13 -18.73
CA LYS A 404 20.87 -20.13 -19.75
C LYS A 404 19.61 -19.53 -20.37
N VAL A 405 19.43 -18.23 -20.21
CA VAL A 405 18.39 -17.46 -20.91
C VAL A 405 18.92 -17.11 -22.31
N ILE A 406 18.48 -17.87 -23.31
CA ILE A 406 18.94 -17.70 -24.70
C ILE A 406 18.26 -16.50 -25.37
N GLY A 407 16.93 -16.48 -25.35
CA GLY A 407 16.12 -15.50 -26.07
C GLY A 407 14.62 -15.70 -25.81
N ALA A 408 13.79 -14.84 -26.40
CA ALA A 408 12.33 -14.96 -26.36
C ALA A 408 11.74 -14.71 -27.75
N ARG A 409 10.44 -14.95 -27.89
CA ARG A 409 9.70 -14.71 -29.14
C ARG A 409 8.34 -14.11 -28.83
N HIS A 410 7.88 -13.19 -29.69
CA HIS A 410 6.53 -12.61 -29.64
C HIS A 410 6.16 -11.98 -28.28
N LEU A 411 7.09 -11.28 -27.64
CA LEU A 411 6.81 -10.47 -26.46
C LEU A 411 6.01 -9.23 -26.88
N MET A 412 4.80 -9.13 -26.34
CA MET A 412 3.90 -8.02 -26.61
C MET A 412 3.84 -7.09 -25.42
N ARG A 413 4.07 -5.80 -25.64
CA ARG A 413 3.82 -4.75 -24.67
C ARG A 413 2.36 -4.31 -24.75
N ALA A 414 1.78 -3.90 -23.61
CA ALA A 414 0.50 -3.20 -23.61
C ALA A 414 0.64 -1.77 -24.18
N GLY A 415 -0.12 -1.46 -25.24
CA GLY A 415 -0.17 -0.12 -25.85
C GLY A 415 0.69 0.02 -27.11
N ARG A 416 1.07 1.26 -27.41
CA ARG A 416 1.81 1.62 -28.64
C ARG A 416 3.33 1.57 -28.39
N GLY A 417 4.08 1.08 -29.38
CA GLY A 417 5.54 1.00 -29.35
C GLY A 417 6.08 -0.43 -29.32
N THR A 418 7.40 -0.57 -29.50
CA THR A 418 8.10 -1.85 -29.38
C THR A 418 8.55 -2.06 -27.94
N ALA A 419 8.46 -3.31 -27.47
CA ALA A 419 8.94 -3.67 -26.14
C ALA A 419 10.48 -3.64 -26.07
N SER A 420 11.00 -3.21 -24.93
CA SER A 420 12.40 -3.31 -24.53
C SER A 420 12.53 -4.34 -23.41
N PRO A 421 12.56 -5.65 -23.73
CA PRO A 421 12.38 -6.68 -22.74
C PRO A 421 13.64 -6.96 -21.90
N SER A 422 13.42 -7.35 -20.66
CA SER A 422 14.35 -8.08 -19.81
C SER A 422 13.64 -9.27 -19.16
N VAL A 423 14.43 -10.27 -18.78
CA VAL A 423 13.97 -11.47 -18.05
C VAL A 423 14.64 -11.51 -16.69
N GLU A 424 13.81 -11.64 -15.66
CA GLU A 424 14.21 -11.96 -14.28
C GLU A 424 13.89 -13.43 -13.99
N VAL A 425 14.89 -14.16 -13.50
CA VAL A 425 14.76 -15.54 -13.00
C VAL A 425 14.90 -15.49 -11.49
N GLU A 426 13.83 -15.83 -10.78
CA GLU A 426 13.80 -15.88 -9.32
C GLU A 426 13.44 -17.29 -8.83
N ILE A 427 14.05 -17.69 -7.71
CA ILE A 427 13.63 -18.86 -6.94
C ILE A 427 12.78 -18.39 -5.77
N ILE A 428 11.68 -19.09 -5.52
CA ILE A 428 10.73 -18.76 -4.47
C ILE A 428 10.45 -20.03 -3.68
N GLY A 429 10.76 -20.04 -2.40
CA GLY A 429 10.59 -21.22 -1.53
C GLY A 429 10.95 -20.89 -0.09
N ALA A 430 11.85 -21.68 0.50
CA ALA A 430 12.44 -21.31 1.79
C ALA A 430 13.33 -20.06 1.66
N ASP A 431 13.52 -19.31 2.76
CA ASP A 431 14.27 -18.05 2.74
C ASP A 431 15.73 -18.24 2.29
N PHE A 432 16.34 -19.37 2.63
CA PHE A 432 17.71 -19.71 2.22
C PHE A 432 17.85 -20.12 0.75
N ASP A 433 16.74 -20.45 0.06
CA ASP A 433 16.73 -20.75 -1.38
C ASP A 433 16.27 -19.54 -2.21
N SER A 434 15.40 -18.71 -1.63
CA SER A 434 14.69 -17.65 -2.33
C SER A 434 15.60 -16.52 -2.84
N GLY A 435 15.18 -15.86 -3.91
CA GLY A 435 15.80 -14.65 -4.43
C GLY A 435 16.04 -14.69 -5.94
N THR A 436 16.30 -13.51 -6.49
CA THR A 436 16.67 -13.32 -7.90
C THR A 436 18.03 -13.96 -8.18
N LYS A 437 18.07 -14.87 -9.16
CA LYS A 437 19.29 -15.59 -9.57
C LYS A 437 19.89 -15.01 -10.84
N LEU A 438 19.07 -14.41 -11.70
CA LEU A 438 19.50 -13.73 -12.91
C LEU A 438 18.53 -12.61 -13.26
N THR A 439 19.07 -11.44 -13.58
CA THR A 439 18.34 -10.40 -14.30
C THR A 439 19.15 -10.11 -15.55
N THR A 440 18.58 -10.46 -16.70
CA THR A 440 19.22 -10.22 -17.99
C THR A 440 19.24 -8.73 -18.32
N LYS A 441 20.15 -8.32 -19.20
CA LYS A 441 20.17 -6.94 -19.71
C LYS A 441 18.90 -6.63 -20.49
N THR A 442 18.44 -5.39 -20.43
CA THR A 442 17.36 -4.92 -21.30
C THR A 442 17.83 -4.91 -22.76
N ILE A 443 17.07 -5.54 -23.65
CA ILE A 443 17.29 -5.41 -25.10
C ILE A 443 16.35 -4.32 -25.62
N PRO A 444 16.88 -3.19 -26.12
CA PRO A 444 16.02 -2.09 -26.57
C PRO A 444 15.24 -2.47 -27.82
N ASP A 445 13.97 -2.10 -27.84
CA ASP A 445 13.10 -2.07 -29.02
C ASP A 445 13.05 -3.39 -29.80
N ASN A 446 13.14 -4.53 -29.12
CA ASN A 446 12.99 -5.85 -29.72
C ASN A 446 12.15 -6.80 -28.85
N GLY A 447 10.82 -6.74 -29.03
CA GLY A 447 9.90 -7.74 -28.49
C GLY A 447 9.71 -8.98 -29.37
N PHE A 448 10.12 -8.95 -30.64
CA PHE A 448 9.80 -10.02 -31.58
C PHE A 448 10.69 -11.26 -31.42
N ASN A 449 12.00 -11.06 -31.29
CA ASN A 449 13.00 -12.13 -31.18
C ASN A 449 14.28 -11.73 -30.39
N PRO A 450 14.16 -11.15 -29.19
CA PRO A 450 15.32 -10.77 -28.38
C PRO A 450 16.21 -11.97 -28.02
N MET A 451 17.52 -11.75 -27.95
CA MET A 451 18.55 -12.76 -27.64
C MET A 451 19.52 -12.24 -26.58
N TRP A 452 19.56 -12.87 -25.40
CA TRP A 452 20.41 -12.49 -24.27
C TRP A 452 21.66 -13.37 -24.14
N ASN A 453 21.49 -14.68 -24.27
CA ASN A 453 22.56 -15.68 -24.06
C ASN A 453 23.28 -15.58 -22.69
N GLU A 454 22.55 -15.17 -21.65
CA GLU A 454 23.09 -15.02 -20.30
C GLU A 454 22.86 -16.29 -19.48
N THR A 455 23.83 -16.66 -18.63
CA THR A 455 23.82 -17.88 -17.82
C THR A 455 23.91 -17.53 -16.34
N CYS A 456 23.23 -18.30 -15.49
CA CYS A 456 23.41 -18.29 -14.05
C CYS A 456 23.52 -19.71 -13.50
N GLU A 457 24.18 -19.85 -12.35
CA GLU A 457 24.27 -21.10 -11.61
C GLU A 457 23.88 -20.85 -10.16
N PHE A 458 23.07 -21.74 -9.59
CA PHE A 458 22.61 -21.64 -8.22
C PHE A 458 22.26 -23.01 -7.65
N GLU A 459 22.19 -23.09 -6.33
CA GLU A 459 21.84 -24.30 -5.59
C GLU A 459 20.49 -24.13 -4.88
N ILE A 460 19.69 -25.19 -4.85
CA ILE A 460 18.41 -25.28 -4.14
C ILE A 460 18.54 -26.37 -3.08
N PHE A 461 18.38 -26.01 -1.81
CA PHE A 461 18.44 -26.95 -0.69
C PHE A 461 17.10 -27.67 -0.44
N ASN A 462 15.96 -27.00 -0.66
CA ASN A 462 14.63 -27.59 -0.49
C ASN A 462 13.82 -27.61 -1.81
N PRO A 463 14.06 -28.58 -2.70
CA PRO A 463 13.36 -28.67 -3.99
C PRO A 463 11.86 -28.92 -3.86
N TYR A 464 11.36 -29.46 -2.73
CA TYR A 464 9.93 -29.74 -2.55
C TYR A 464 9.05 -28.48 -2.40
N PHE A 465 9.66 -27.34 -2.07
CA PHE A 465 8.97 -26.07 -1.86
C PHE A 465 9.50 -24.93 -2.72
N ALA A 466 10.60 -25.16 -3.43
CA ALA A 466 11.11 -24.20 -4.39
C ALA A 466 10.18 -24.14 -5.61
N LEU A 467 10.00 -22.95 -6.13
CA LEU A 467 9.36 -22.65 -7.40
C LEU A 467 10.36 -21.81 -8.19
N ILE A 468 10.64 -22.18 -9.43
CA ILE A 468 11.36 -21.32 -10.37
C ILE A 468 10.39 -20.44 -11.13
N ARG A 469 10.66 -19.15 -11.16
CA ARG A 469 9.80 -18.16 -11.81
C ARG A 469 10.61 -17.32 -12.79
N PHE A 470 10.08 -17.24 -14.00
CA PHE A 470 10.53 -16.36 -15.07
C PHE A 470 9.55 -15.20 -15.16
N LEU A 471 10.04 -13.99 -14.93
CA LEU A 471 9.29 -12.76 -15.08
C LEU A 471 9.87 -11.98 -16.26
N VAL A 472 9.03 -11.68 -17.25
CA VAL A 472 9.41 -10.86 -18.40
C VAL A 472 8.87 -9.45 -18.18
N GLN A 473 9.75 -8.46 -18.28
CA GLN A 473 9.42 -7.05 -18.06
C GLN A 473 9.78 -6.21 -19.28
N ASP A 474 9.06 -5.10 -19.46
CA ASP A 474 9.32 -4.04 -20.44
C ASP A 474 9.92 -2.85 -19.70
N GLU A 475 11.12 -2.42 -20.07
CA GLU A 475 11.67 -1.15 -19.59
C GLU A 475 11.05 -0.01 -20.40
N ASP A 476 10.28 0.86 -19.72
CA ASP A 476 9.69 2.01 -20.40
C ASP A 476 10.70 3.16 -20.60
N MET A 477 10.26 4.20 -21.32
CA MET A 477 11.09 5.37 -21.61
C MET A 477 11.50 6.19 -20.36
N PHE A 478 10.96 5.88 -19.19
CA PHE A 478 11.30 6.48 -17.90
C PHE A 478 12.22 5.58 -17.06
N GLY A 479 12.60 4.40 -17.57
CA GLY A 479 13.40 3.40 -16.87
C GLY A 479 12.60 2.55 -15.88
N ASP A 480 11.27 2.64 -15.88
CA ASP A 480 10.42 1.83 -15.01
C ASP A 480 10.10 0.48 -15.70
N SER A 481 10.21 -0.61 -14.94
CA SER A 481 9.91 -1.96 -15.43
C SER A 481 8.41 -2.27 -15.34
N ASN A 482 7.81 -2.67 -16.46
CA ASN A 482 6.41 -3.02 -16.56
C ASN A 482 6.24 -4.51 -16.86
N PHE A 483 5.21 -5.14 -16.31
CA PHE A 483 4.95 -6.56 -16.54
C PHE A 483 4.58 -6.86 -18.00
N ILE A 484 5.25 -7.83 -18.64
CA ILE A 484 4.85 -8.40 -19.94
C ILE A 484 4.18 -9.77 -19.73
N GLY A 485 4.86 -10.64 -19.00
CA GLY A 485 4.44 -12.03 -18.85
C GLY A 485 5.23 -12.76 -17.77
N GLN A 486 4.77 -13.94 -17.41
CA GLN A 486 5.48 -14.79 -16.45
C GLN A 486 5.22 -16.27 -16.71
N ALA A 487 6.15 -17.10 -16.27
CA ALA A 487 5.92 -18.52 -16.07
C ALA A 487 6.56 -18.96 -14.76
N THR A 488 5.81 -19.69 -13.94
CA THR A 488 6.29 -20.26 -12.68
C THR A 488 6.10 -21.77 -12.71
N TYR A 489 7.12 -22.51 -12.30
CA TYR A 489 7.16 -23.95 -12.27
C TYR A 489 7.62 -24.44 -10.90
N PRO A 490 7.05 -25.56 -10.40
CA PRO A 490 7.59 -26.28 -9.25
C PRO A 490 8.96 -26.88 -9.54
#